data_AF-A0A1D6GQU2-F1
#
_entry.id   AF-A0A1D6GQU2-F1
#
_cell.length_a   1.000
_cell.length_b   1.000
_cell.length_c   1.000
_cell.angle_alpha   90.00
_cell.angle_beta   90.00
_cell.angle_gamma   90.00
#
_symmetry.space_group_name_H-M   'P 1'
#
loop_
_entity.id
_entity.type
_entity.pdbx_description
1 polymer ?
#
loop_
_entity_poly.entity_id
_entity_poly.type
_entity_poly.pdbx_seq_one_letter_code
_entity_poly.pdbx_strand_id
1 'polypeptide(L)'
;MLSVVRVHLPSEIPIVGCEVTPYVLLRRPDGAVSTDDVPETAPADGQFMRYRWYRIQSDRKVPICSVHPMEQATIQCLGCLKSKIPVAKSYHCSAKCFSDAWQHHKVLHERASSAQNENGAEEEELCGSGGSGVLSTAGSGSLSNFGQSPSINNEPVPLYPSGTDKNSGETWYEVGRLRTYTPTAADIGHALKFECVAVDSEKRSPIGPPTSVMTSHVIPAPTPTPRRLIQVNGDVLGHLDLDSQTSSLGTFTVLSYNILADTYATSDAYSYCPTWALTWTYRRQNLLREIIGYHADIICLQEVQVNHFEDFFSPELDRHGYQALYKKRTTEVYSGNPMAIDGCATFFRRDKFSHVKKYEVEFNKAAQSLTDAIIPSAQKRLALNRLIKDNIALIAVLEAKFANHGAENPGKRQLLCVANTHINVHQDLKDVKLWEVHTLLKGLEKIAVSADIPMLVCGDFNSPPGSSPHALLAMGKVDQHHPDLAIDPLGILRPPSKLNHQLPLVSAYSAFARMVADSLTVDSLLELLDEESLRKDTALPSPGWSSDHIALLAEFRCKPRIRS
;
A
#
# COMPACT_ATOMS: atom_id res chain seq x y z
N MET A 1 0.40 8.89 43.20
CA MET A 1 -0.09 10.03 42.40
C MET A 1 0.11 9.69 40.93
N LEU A 2 -0.87 10.01 40.08
CA LEU A 2 -0.79 9.85 38.64
C LEU A 2 0.29 10.78 38.08
N SER A 3 1.26 10.24 37.35
CA SER A 3 2.30 11.05 36.71
C SER A 3 2.76 10.47 35.39
N VAL A 4 3.30 11.34 34.53
CA VAL A 4 3.88 10.96 33.25
C VAL A 4 5.32 10.51 33.47
N VAL A 5 5.65 9.29 33.05
CA VAL A 5 7.00 8.72 33.16
C VAL A 5 7.82 9.01 31.90
N ARG A 6 7.20 8.83 30.72
CA ARG A 6 7.85 9.03 29.43
C ARG A 6 6.82 9.38 28.36
N VAL A 7 7.21 10.27 27.46
CA VAL A 7 6.46 10.59 26.24
C VAL A 7 7.41 10.54 25.06
N HIS A 8 6.98 9.94 23.96
CA HIS A 8 7.64 10.10 22.67
C HIS A 8 6.62 9.93 21.54
N LEU A 9 6.98 10.40 20.35
CA LEU A 9 6.20 10.20 19.14
C LEU A 9 6.66 8.92 18.43
N PRO A 10 5.76 8.17 17.77
CA PRO A 10 6.14 7.01 16.97
C PRO A 10 6.90 7.41 15.69
N SER A 11 6.63 8.61 15.19
CA SER A 11 7.41 9.25 14.15
C SER A 11 7.53 10.75 14.44
N GLU A 12 8.69 11.31 14.12
CA GLU A 12 8.95 12.74 14.28
C GLU A 12 8.29 13.57 13.16
N ILE A 13 7.97 12.97 12.01
CA ILE A 13 7.42 13.70 10.84
C ILE A 13 5.92 13.38 10.69
N PRO A 14 5.04 14.30 11.06
CA PRO A 14 3.60 14.16 10.87
C PRO A 14 3.22 14.36 9.40
N ILE A 15 2.32 13.50 8.91
CA ILE A 15 1.79 13.55 7.54
C ILE A 15 0.34 14.03 7.59
N VAL A 16 -0.04 14.94 6.70
CA VAL A 16 -1.44 15.37 6.58
C VAL A 16 -2.36 14.17 6.36
N GLY A 17 -3.43 14.10 7.14
CA GLY A 17 -4.42 13.03 7.09
C GLY A 17 -4.03 11.76 7.86
N CYS A 18 -2.77 11.61 8.28
CA CYS A 18 -2.33 10.45 9.07
C CYS A 18 -2.37 10.74 10.57
N GLU A 19 -3.18 9.99 11.30
CA GLU A 19 -3.29 10.13 12.75
C GLU A 19 -1.92 9.91 13.44
N VAL A 20 -1.56 10.84 14.32
CA VAL A 20 -0.40 10.76 15.19
C VAL A 20 -0.88 10.31 16.57
N THR A 21 -0.31 9.19 17.05
CA THR A 21 -0.64 8.60 18.35
C THR A 21 0.60 8.60 19.25
N PRO A 22 0.75 9.59 20.14
CA PRO A 22 1.87 9.65 21.07
C PRO A 22 1.90 8.43 22.01
N TYR A 23 3.10 7.88 22.21
CA TYR A 23 3.36 6.93 23.27
C TYR A 23 3.47 7.69 24.59
N VAL A 24 2.61 7.34 25.55
CA VAL A 24 2.56 7.96 26.88
C VAL A 24 2.62 6.83 27.89
N LEU A 25 3.69 6.82 28.69
CA LEU A 25 3.88 5.89 29.79
C LEU A 25 3.51 6.57 31.10
N LEU A 26 2.52 6.04 31.81
CA LEU A 26 1.97 6.61 33.03
C LEU A 26 2.38 5.76 34.23
N ARG A 27 2.64 6.44 35.35
CA ARG A 27 2.70 5.82 36.68
C ARG A 27 1.38 6.10 37.38
N ARG A 28 0.63 5.05 37.70
CA ARG A 28 -0.66 5.13 38.38
C ARG A 28 -0.48 5.37 39.88
N PRO A 29 -1.55 5.81 40.59
CA PRO A 29 -1.50 6.05 42.02
C PRO A 29 -1.07 4.85 42.87
N ASP A 30 -1.37 3.63 42.43
CA ASP A 30 -0.96 2.35 43.02
C ASP A 30 0.51 1.97 42.77
N GLY A 31 1.25 2.79 42.03
CA GLY A 31 2.65 2.57 41.66
C GLY A 31 2.84 1.75 40.38
N ALA A 32 1.79 1.19 39.79
CA ALA A 32 1.87 0.45 38.54
C ALA A 32 2.24 1.37 37.37
N VAL A 33 3.00 0.85 36.42
CA VAL A 33 3.37 1.57 35.20
C VAL A 33 2.61 0.95 34.03
N SER A 34 1.83 1.76 33.31
CA SER A 34 1.01 1.31 32.17
C SER A 34 0.97 2.36 31.06
N THR A 35 0.68 1.91 29.84
CA THR A 35 0.39 2.75 28.67
C THR A 35 -1.10 3.09 28.53
N ASP A 36 -1.94 2.46 29.35
CA ASP A 36 -3.38 2.66 29.36
C ASP A 36 -3.72 4.10 29.75
N ASP A 37 -4.63 4.70 29.01
CA ASP A 37 -5.11 6.06 29.28
C ASP A 37 -5.91 6.11 30.60
N VAL A 38 -5.96 7.31 31.19
CA VAL A 38 -6.82 7.63 32.34
C VAL A 38 -7.70 8.81 31.94
N PRO A 39 -8.84 8.58 31.27
CA PRO A 39 -9.68 9.66 30.77
C PRO A 39 -10.46 10.35 31.89
N GLU A 40 -10.95 11.56 31.64
CA GLU A 40 -11.80 12.32 32.59
C GLU A 40 -13.08 11.57 32.97
N THR A 41 -13.60 10.71 32.08
CA THR A 41 -14.78 9.88 32.33
C THR A 41 -14.53 8.70 33.28
N ALA A 42 -13.26 8.33 33.49
CA ALA A 42 -12.86 7.23 34.37
C ALA A 42 -11.56 7.60 35.13
N PRO A 43 -11.64 8.56 36.07
CA PRO A 43 -10.46 9.03 36.80
C PRO A 43 -9.92 7.94 37.73
N ALA A 44 -8.58 7.85 37.82
CA ALA A 44 -7.88 6.97 38.76
C ALA A 44 -7.54 7.75 40.03
N ASP A 45 -8.14 7.39 41.17
CA ASP A 45 -7.93 8.07 42.46
C ASP A 45 -8.18 9.59 42.37
N GLY A 46 -9.29 9.96 41.71
CA GLY A 46 -9.66 11.37 41.48
C GLY A 46 -8.74 12.11 40.51
N GLN A 47 -7.94 11.41 39.70
CA GLN A 47 -6.97 12.02 38.78
C GLN A 47 -7.17 11.50 37.37
N PHE A 48 -7.00 12.38 36.38
CA PHE A 48 -7.12 12.01 34.96
C PHE A 48 -6.05 12.70 34.12
N MET A 49 -5.83 12.21 32.90
CA MET A 49 -4.91 12.79 31.94
C MET A 49 -5.61 13.79 31.05
N ARG A 50 -4.99 14.96 30.89
CA ARG A 50 -5.40 15.98 29.92
C ARG A 50 -4.36 16.10 28.83
N TYR A 51 -4.84 16.15 27.59
CA TYR A 51 -4.02 16.25 26.39
C TYR A 51 -4.30 17.55 25.64
N ARG A 52 -3.26 18.13 25.04
CA ARG A 52 -3.37 19.28 24.15
C ARG A 52 -2.39 19.16 23.00
N TRP A 53 -2.83 19.61 21.85
CA TRP A 53 -2.02 19.78 20.66
C TRP A 53 -1.97 21.25 20.31
N TYR A 54 -0.77 21.74 20.01
CA TYR A 54 -0.56 23.11 19.58
C TYR A 54 0.16 23.14 18.24
N ARG A 55 -0.17 24.11 17.39
CA ARG A 55 0.58 24.44 16.18
C ARG A 55 1.37 25.72 16.40
N ILE A 56 2.63 25.73 15.99
CA ILE A 56 3.45 26.96 16.00
C ILE A 56 2.98 27.89 14.88
N GLN A 57 2.80 29.16 15.19
CA GLN A 57 2.69 30.23 14.19
C GLN A 57 4.09 30.80 13.98
N SER A 58 4.77 30.34 12.93
CA SER A 58 5.94 31.01 12.41
C SER A 58 5.50 31.99 11.32
N ASP A 59 5.57 33.30 11.59
CA ASP A 59 5.48 34.33 10.54
C ASP A 59 6.64 34.23 9.52
N ARG A 60 7.63 33.37 9.81
CA ARG A 60 8.67 32.97 8.88
C ARG A 60 8.20 31.70 8.17
N LYS A 61 7.74 31.84 6.93
CA LYS A 61 7.84 30.75 5.95
C LYS A 61 9.32 30.43 5.82
N VAL A 62 9.81 29.52 6.65
CA VAL A 62 11.18 29.05 6.57
C VAL A 62 11.27 28.26 5.28
N PRO A 63 12.04 28.72 4.29
CA PRO A 63 12.17 27.98 3.04
C PRO A 63 12.75 26.60 3.38
N ILE A 64 12.11 25.54 2.92
CA ILE A 64 12.57 24.16 3.12
C ILE A 64 13.40 23.73 1.93
N CYS A 65 14.40 22.89 2.18
CA CYS A 65 15.23 22.36 1.12
C CYS A 65 14.41 21.45 0.18
N SER A 66 14.55 21.69 -1.12
CA SER A 66 13.86 20.94 -2.17
C SER A 66 14.28 19.47 -2.26
N VAL A 67 15.47 19.15 -1.76
CA VAL A 67 16.08 17.81 -1.76
C VAL A 67 15.91 17.13 -0.41
N HIS A 68 15.97 17.91 0.67
CA HIS A 68 15.87 17.44 2.05
C HIS A 68 14.71 18.21 2.74
N PRO A 69 13.45 17.77 2.57
CA PRO A 69 12.28 18.49 3.10
C PRO A 69 12.29 18.69 4.62
N MET A 70 13.18 17.99 5.33
CA MET A 70 13.43 18.08 6.76
C MET A 70 14.35 19.24 7.18
N GLU A 71 15.12 19.79 6.23
CA GLU A 71 16.17 20.76 6.51
C GLU A 71 15.75 22.16 6.06
N GLN A 72 16.02 23.15 6.92
CA GLN A 72 15.87 24.56 6.55
C GLN A 72 16.81 24.88 5.39
N ALA A 73 16.26 25.48 4.34
CA ALA A 73 17.04 26.00 3.24
C ALA A 73 17.90 27.17 3.72
N THR A 74 19.20 27.03 3.51
CA THR A 74 20.19 28.08 3.74
C THR A 74 20.63 28.73 2.43
N ILE A 75 20.30 28.09 1.29
CA ILE A 75 20.70 28.49 -0.06
C ILE A 75 19.48 28.50 -0.97
N GLN A 76 19.43 29.50 -1.86
CA GLN A 76 18.47 29.58 -2.94
C GLN A 76 19.19 29.75 -4.29
N CYS A 77 18.85 28.93 -5.27
CA CYS A 77 19.38 29.03 -6.62
C CYS A 77 18.72 30.20 -7.36
N LEU A 78 19.51 31.24 -7.65
CA LEU A 78 19.06 32.39 -8.44
C LEU A 78 18.75 32.03 -9.91
N GLY A 79 19.39 30.98 -10.45
CA GLY A 79 19.11 30.49 -11.79
C GLY A 79 17.67 30.00 -11.92
N CYS A 80 17.19 29.22 -10.94
CA CYS A 80 15.80 28.78 -10.88
C CYS A 80 14.80 29.95 -10.86
N LEU A 81 15.11 31.00 -10.09
CA LEU A 81 14.27 32.20 -10.03
C LEU A 81 14.21 32.91 -11.38
N LYS A 82 15.36 33.09 -12.04
CA LYS A 82 15.44 33.72 -13.36
C LYS A 82 14.70 32.93 -14.43
N SER A 83 14.78 31.60 -14.37
CA SER A 83 14.10 30.68 -15.29
C SER A 83 12.64 30.40 -14.93
N LYS A 84 12.04 31.14 -13.97
CA LYS A 84 10.65 31.00 -13.51
C LYS A 84 10.28 29.58 -13.04
N ILE A 85 11.26 28.82 -12.56
CA ILE A 85 11.04 27.49 -11.97
C ILE A 85 10.38 27.69 -10.59
N PRO A 86 9.44 26.81 -10.16
CA PRO A 86 8.75 26.97 -8.89
C PRO A 86 9.71 27.23 -7.73
N VAL A 87 9.42 28.27 -6.95
CA VAL A 87 10.31 28.77 -5.89
C VAL A 87 10.67 27.67 -4.88
N ALA A 88 9.74 26.76 -4.57
CA ALA A 88 10.00 25.61 -3.70
C ALA A 88 11.13 24.69 -4.19
N LYS A 89 11.36 24.60 -5.51
CA LYS A 89 12.45 23.80 -6.11
C LYS A 89 13.79 24.53 -6.14
N SER A 90 13.82 25.81 -5.78
CA SER A 90 15.04 26.63 -5.80
C SER A 90 15.85 26.55 -4.50
N TYR A 91 15.30 25.93 -3.45
CA TYR A 91 15.85 25.97 -2.10
C TYR A 91 16.69 24.74 -1.75
N HIS A 92 17.80 24.93 -1.03
CA HIS A 92 18.73 23.88 -0.61
C HIS A 92 19.25 24.14 0.82
N CYS A 93 19.45 23.08 1.60
CA CYS A 93 19.85 23.20 3.01
C CYS A 93 21.34 23.44 3.23
N SER A 94 22.18 23.20 2.21
CA SER A 94 23.62 23.45 2.27
C SER A 94 24.23 23.54 0.87
N ALA A 95 25.46 24.08 0.77
CA ALA A 95 26.20 24.15 -0.49
C ALA A 95 26.49 22.75 -1.05
N LYS A 96 26.73 21.78 -0.17
CA LYS A 96 26.89 20.37 -0.53
C LYS A 96 25.60 19.79 -1.12
N CYS A 97 24.46 19.99 -0.45
CA CYS A 97 23.16 19.58 -0.98
C CYS A 97 22.87 20.18 -2.36
N PHE A 98 23.18 21.46 -2.58
CA PHE A 98 23.04 22.10 -3.88
C PHE A 98 23.96 21.47 -4.94
N SER A 99 25.23 21.25 -4.61
CA SER A 99 26.21 20.63 -5.51
C SER A 99 25.82 19.20 -5.89
N ASP A 100 25.41 18.39 -4.90
CA ASP A 100 25.01 16.99 -5.10
C ASP A 100 23.74 16.90 -5.98
N ALA A 101 22.82 17.86 -5.83
CA ALA A 101 21.60 17.95 -6.62
C ALA A 101 21.78 18.64 -7.99
N TRP A 102 22.96 19.19 -8.30
CA TRP A 102 23.16 20.06 -9.47
C TRP A 102 22.82 19.38 -10.79
N GLN A 103 23.11 18.09 -10.96
CA GLN A 103 22.80 17.37 -12.21
C GLN A 103 21.29 17.37 -12.49
N HIS A 104 20.46 17.12 -11.48
CA HIS A 104 19.00 17.19 -11.60
C HIS A 104 18.52 18.63 -11.79
N HIS A 105 19.16 19.58 -11.10
CA HIS A 105 18.81 21.00 -11.15
C HIS A 105 19.11 21.62 -12.52
N LYS A 106 20.22 21.21 -13.14
CA LYS A 106 20.63 21.61 -14.48
C LYS A 106 19.60 21.20 -15.53
N VAL A 107 19.04 19.99 -15.43
CA VAL A 107 17.97 19.53 -16.34
C VAL A 107 16.71 20.39 -16.22
N LEU A 108 16.36 20.85 -15.02
CA LEU A 108 15.23 21.77 -14.83
C LEU A 108 15.48 23.11 -15.53
N HIS A 109 16.71 23.63 -15.48
CA HIS A 109 17.09 24.86 -16.18
C HIS A 109 17.11 24.67 -17.70
N GLU A 110 17.62 23.55 -18.20
CA GLU A 110 17.64 23.21 -19.62
C GLU A 110 16.20 23.11 -20.15
N ARG A 111 15.31 22.41 -19.46
CA ARG A 111 13.87 22.33 -19.82
C ARG A 111 13.18 23.69 -19.80
N ALA A 112 13.44 24.51 -18.78
CA ALA A 112 12.86 25.85 -18.70
C ALA A 112 13.38 26.76 -19.82
N SER A 113 14.65 26.60 -20.23
CA SER A 113 15.25 27.35 -21.34
C SER A 113 14.70 26.91 -22.70
N SER A 114 14.52 25.59 -22.92
CA SER A 114 13.88 25.07 -24.14
C SER A 114 12.43 25.53 -24.27
N ALA A 115 11.67 25.53 -23.17
CA ALA A 115 10.30 26.05 -23.16
C ALA A 115 10.23 27.57 -23.39
N GLN A 116 11.29 28.33 -23.10
CA GLN A 116 11.38 29.75 -23.46
C GLN A 116 11.74 29.96 -24.93
N ASN A 117 12.57 29.09 -25.51
CA ASN A 117 12.94 29.15 -26.93
C ASN A 117 11.79 28.71 -27.86
N GLU A 118 10.95 27.76 -27.46
CA GLU A 118 9.75 27.36 -28.22
C GLU A 118 8.66 28.46 -28.22
N ASN A 119 8.61 29.29 -27.18
CA ASN A 119 7.73 30.45 -27.10
C ASN A 119 8.36 31.75 -27.67
N GLY A 120 9.64 31.70 -28.08
CA GLY A 120 10.41 32.86 -28.56
C GLY A 120 10.62 32.89 -30.07
N ALA A 121 10.07 31.92 -30.82
CA ALA A 121 10.28 31.78 -32.26
C ALA A 121 9.24 32.47 -33.16
N GLU A 122 8.39 33.36 -32.61
CA GLU A 122 7.38 34.10 -33.40
C GLU A 122 7.61 35.63 -33.48
N GLU A 123 8.71 36.19 -32.96
CA GLU A 123 8.97 37.64 -33.09
C GLU A 123 10.45 37.96 -33.37
N GLU A 124 10.89 37.70 -34.61
CA GLU A 124 12.00 38.46 -35.22
C GLU A 124 11.45 39.26 -36.41
N GLU A 125 11.18 40.56 -36.18
CA GLU A 125 11.44 41.66 -37.13
C GLU A 125 11.00 43.00 -36.50
N LEU A 126 11.92 43.74 -35.86
CA LEU A 126 12.19 45.15 -36.17
C LEU A 126 13.35 45.73 -35.35
N CYS A 127 14.21 46.47 -36.06
CA CYS A 127 15.45 47.12 -35.60
C CYS A 127 15.29 48.19 -34.49
N GLY A 128 16.39 48.42 -33.74
CA GLY A 128 16.78 49.79 -33.36
C GLY A 128 17.39 50.03 -31.98
N SER A 129 18.72 49.93 -31.89
CA SER A 129 19.67 50.68 -31.05
C SER A 129 19.26 51.38 -29.73
N GLY A 130 19.97 50.99 -28.66
CA GLY A 130 20.80 51.91 -27.86
C GLY A 130 20.23 52.48 -26.56
N GLY A 131 20.98 52.32 -25.46
CA GLY A 131 20.95 53.27 -24.33
C GLY A 131 20.79 52.66 -22.94
N SER A 132 21.86 52.72 -22.14
CA SER A 132 21.86 52.51 -20.69
C SER A 132 20.97 53.51 -19.95
N GLY A 133 20.30 53.08 -18.88
CA GLY A 133 19.60 53.98 -17.97
C GLY A 133 19.03 53.27 -16.75
N VAL A 134 19.68 53.49 -15.60
CA VAL A 134 19.21 53.20 -14.24
C VAL A 134 17.99 54.06 -13.93
N LEU A 135 16.92 53.51 -13.31
CA LEU A 135 16.15 54.17 -12.25
C LEU A 135 15.09 53.26 -11.61
N SER A 136 15.09 53.31 -10.28
CA SER A 136 14.06 52.83 -9.36
C SER A 136 12.79 53.66 -9.46
N THR A 137 11.59 53.06 -9.31
CA THR A 137 10.61 53.32 -8.23
C THR A 137 9.22 52.74 -8.51
N ALA A 138 8.60 52.33 -7.40
CA ALA A 138 7.19 52.04 -7.09
C ALA A 138 6.06 52.34 -8.11
N GLY A 139 5.04 51.47 -8.08
CA GLY A 139 3.73 51.79 -8.63
C GLY A 139 2.73 50.63 -8.54
N SER A 140 1.85 50.70 -7.55
CA SER A 140 0.67 49.86 -7.38
C SER A 140 -0.26 49.90 -8.61
N GLY A 141 -0.85 48.76 -8.94
CA GLY A 141 -1.95 48.65 -9.91
C GLY A 141 -2.87 47.49 -9.54
N SER A 142 -4.05 47.84 -9.03
CA SER A 142 -5.18 46.94 -8.78
C SER A 142 -6.03 46.85 -10.05
N LEU A 143 -6.66 45.69 -10.31
CA LEU A 143 -7.88 45.42 -11.11
C LEU A 143 -8.02 43.87 -11.19
N SER A 144 -8.88 43.23 -10.37
CA SER A 144 -10.31 42.96 -10.56
C SER A 144 -10.65 41.77 -11.49
N ASN A 145 -11.07 40.66 -10.84
CA ASN A 145 -12.23 39.79 -11.09
C ASN A 145 -12.50 39.18 -12.49
N PHE A 146 -12.53 37.84 -12.54
CA PHE A 146 -13.48 36.90 -13.19
C PHE A 146 -12.95 35.47 -12.87
N GLY A 147 -13.68 34.43 -12.48
CA GLY A 147 -15.10 34.14 -12.28
C GLY A 147 -15.22 32.79 -11.51
N GLN A 148 -16.36 32.61 -10.83
CA GLN A 148 -16.66 31.55 -9.86
C GLN A 148 -17.09 30.22 -10.50
N SER A 149 -16.88 29.11 -9.78
CA SER A 149 -17.85 28.00 -9.53
C SER A 149 -17.21 26.92 -8.60
N PRO A 150 -17.96 26.00 -7.95
CA PRO A 150 -18.63 26.25 -6.66
C PRO A 150 -18.21 25.31 -5.49
N SER A 151 -18.31 25.86 -4.28
CA SER A 151 -18.80 25.25 -3.03
C SER A 151 -18.24 23.91 -2.53
N ILE A 152 -17.24 23.97 -1.64
CA ILE A 152 -16.94 22.94 -0.64
C ILE A 152 -17.47 23.42 0.71
N ASN A 153 -18.13 22.51 1.42
CA ASN A 153 -18.78 22.70 2.72
C ASN A 153 -17.86 23.41 3.74
N ASN A 154 -18.30 24.58 4.21
CA ASN A 154 -17.74 25.24 5.39
C ASN A 154 -18.33 24.60 6.65
N GLU A 155 -17.57 23.72 7.30
CA GLU A 155 -17.76 23.50 8.74
C GLU A 155 -17.02 24.60 9.53
N PRO A 156 -17.54 25.04 10.68
CA PRO A 156 -16.92 26.13 11.43
C PRO A 156 -15.66 25.66 12.14
N VAL A 157 -14.54 26.34 11.87
CA VAL A 157 -13.30 26.21 12.65
C VAL A 157 -13.59 26.64 14.09
N PRO A 158 -13.39 25.78 15.11
CA PRO A 158 -13.56 26.20 16.49
C PRO A 158 -12.43 27.18 16.85
N LEU A 159 -12.80 28.37 17.33
CA LEU A 159 -11.87 29.36 17.85
C LEU A 159 -11.37 28.90 19.23
N TYR A 160 -10.12 28.44 19.30
CA TYR A 160 -9.46 28.10 20.55
C TYR A 160 -8.54 29.24 21.03
N PRO A 161 -8.35 29.40 22.36
CA PRO A 161 -7.54 30.47 22.92
C PRO A 161 -6.05 30.31 22.59
N SER A 162 -5.38 31.43 22.28
CA SER A 162 -3.93 31.50 22.04
C SER A 162 -3.15 31.60 23.35
N GLY A 163 -2.08 30.82 23.48
CA GLY A 163 -1.12 30.93 24.58
C GLY A 163 0.20 31.51 24.08
N THR A 164 0.61 32.67 24.59
CA THR A 164 1.92 33.27 24.31
C THR A 164 2.95 32.80 25.34
N ASP A 165 3.95 32.01 24.93
CA ASP A 165 5.11 31.73 25.76
C ASP A 165 6.10 32.90 25.68
N LYS A 166 6.23 33.65 26.78
CA LYS A 166 6.94 34.95 26.83
C LYS A 166 8.48 34.85 26.72
N ASN A 167 9.04 33.66 26.53
CA ASN A 167 10.50 33.46 26.49
C ASN A 167 11.10 33.17 25.10
N SER A 168 10.30 32.83 24.06
CA SER A 168 10.84 32.53 22.71
C SER A 168 10.33 33.42 21.58
N GLY A 169 9.28 34.23 21.81
CA GLY A 169 8.64 35.03 20.74
C GLY A 169 7.81 34.19 19.76
N GLU A 170 7.60 32.92 20.04
CA GLU A 170 6.80 31.99 19.23
C GLU A 170 5.36 31.95 19.73
N THR A 171 4.40 32.09 18.81
CA THR A 171 2.98 32.03 19.15
C THR A 171 2.44 30.63 18.90
N TRP A 172 1.79 30.03 19.89
CA TRP A 172 1.23 28.68 19.80
C TRP A 172 -0.30 28.73 19.83
N TYR A 173 -0.93 27.98 18.92
CA TYR A 173 -2.39 27.85 18.82
C TYR A 173 -2.83 26.44 19.17
N GLU A 174 -3.76 26.29 20.09
CA GLU A 174 -4.36 24.99 20.39
C GLU A 174 -5.18 24.51 19.18
N VAL A 175 -4.86 23.30 18.70
CA VAL A 175 -5.50 22.67 17.53
C VAL A 175 -6.23 21.36 17.89
N GLY A 176 -5.97 20.81 19.09
CA GLY A 176 -6.61 19.56 19.52
C GLY A 176 -6.53 19.33 21.02
N ARG A 177 -7.45 18.51 21.54
CA ARG A 177 -7.55 18.13 22.97
C ARG A 177 -7.59 16.62 23.21
N LEU A 178 -7.54 15.83 22.15
CA LEU A 178 -7.49 14.39 22.23
C LEU A 178 -6.04 13.94 22.44
N ARG A 179 -5.87 12.70 22.90
CA ARG A 179 -4.55 12.06 22.97
C ARG A 179 -3.92 11.97 21.58
N THR A 180 -4.72 11.64 20.57
CA THR A 180 -4.30 11.58 19.17
C THR A 180 -4.61 12.89 18.44
N TYR A 181 -3.94 13.12 17.32
CA TYR A 181 -4.23 14.23 16.41
C TYR A 181 -3.96 13.86 14.97
N THR A 182 -4.87 14.24 14.07
CA THR A 182 -4.71 14.05 12.62
C THR A 182 -4.37 15.39 11.99
N PRO A 183 -3.12 15.60 11.51
CA PRO A 183 -2.72 16.84 10.91
C PRO A 183 -3.58 17.20 9.69
N THR A 184 -3.93 18.47 9.60
CA THR A 184 -4.76 19.05 8.53
C THR A 184 -3.91 19.78 7.50
N ALA A 185 -4.51 20.18 6.37
CA ALA A 185 -3.83 21.00 5.38
C ALA A 185 -3.31 22.34 5.94
N ALA A 186 -3.96 22.89 6.97
CA ALA A 186 -3.53 24.11 7.63
C ALA A 186 -2.27 23.93 8.48
N ASP A 187 -1.92 22.69 8.82
CA ASP A 187 -0.75 22.39 9.63
C ASP A 187 0.52 22.23 8.78
N ILE A 188 0.39 22.07 7.46
CA ILE A 188 1.52 21.91 6.52
C ILE A 188 2.56 23.00 6.75
N GLY A 189 3.83 22.58 6.88
CA GLY A 189 4.95 23.49 7.08
C GLY A 189 5.06 24.05 8.50
N HIS A 190 4.24 23.60 9.45
CA HIS A 190 4.31 23.98 10.86
C HIS A 190 4.68 22.78 11.73
N ALA A 191 5.44 23.01 12.79
CA ALA A 191 5.66 22.03 13.84
C ALA A 191 4.45 21.98 14.79
N LEU A 192 4.18 20.78 15.31
CA LEU A 192 3.15 20.53 16.31
C LEU A 192 3.81 20.24 17.66
N LYS A 193 3.17 20.68 18.74
CA LYS A 193 3.56 20.38 20.12
C LYS A 193 2.45 19.58 20.77
N PHE A 194 2.77 18.35 21.18
CA PHE A 194 1.90 17.56 22.04
C PHE A 194 2.25 17.86 23.50
N GLU A 195 1.23 18.07 24.32
CA GLU A 195 1.33 18.34 25.74
C GLU A 195 0.39 17.42 26.51
N CYS A 196 0.89 16.78 27.57
CA CYS A 196 0.09 15.96 28.46
C CYS A 196 0.40 16.26 29.93
N VAL A 197 -0.64 16.26 30.77
CA VAL A 197 -0.51 16.52 32.20
C VAL A 197 -1.60 15.80 32.99
N ALA A 198 -1.25 15.32 34.19
CA ALA A 198 -2.24 14.80 35.13
C ALA A 198 -3.03 15.96 35.74
N VAL A 199 -4.33 15.78 35.97
CA VAL A 199 -5.24 16.81 36.49
C VAL A 199 -6.04 16.21 37.64
N ASP A 200 -6.17 16.99 38.71
CA ASP A 200 -7.05 16.67 39.84
C ASP A 200 -8.51 16.90 39.44
N SER A 201 -9.37 15.90 39.61
CA SER A 201 -10.77 15.97 39.16
C SER A 201 -11.61 16.98 39.94
N GLU A 202 -11.28 17.21 41.21
CA GLU A 202 -12.02 18.15 42.07
C GLU A 202 -11.55 19.59 41.84
N LYS A 203 -10.24 19.80 41.86
CA LYS A 203 -9.64 21.15 41.74
C LYS A 203 -9.52 21.62 40.30
N ARG A 204 -9.64 20.71 39.32
CA ARG A 204 -9.38 20.93 37.88
C ARG A 204 -8.03 21.60 37.60
N SER A 205 -7.07 21.40 38.51
CA SER A 205 -5.75 21.98 38.46
C SER A 205 -4.72 20.92 38.03
N PRO A 206 -3.70 21.30 37.24
CA PRO A 206 -2.61 20.41 36.88
C PRO A 206 -1.87 19.90 38.12
N ILE A 207 -1.54 18.61 38.09
CA ILE A 207 -0.71 17.92 39.06
C ILE A 207 0.72 17.90 38.51
N GLY A 208 1.48 18.91 38.91
CA GLY A 208 2.85 19.09 38.42
C GLY A 208 2.95 19.75 37.04
N PRO A 209 4.19 19.90 36.52
CA PRO A 209 4.41 20.54 35.23
C PRO A 209 3.92 19.65 34.07
N PRO A 210 3.41 20.24 32.98
CA PRO A 210 3.08 19.48 31.79
C PRO A 210 4.34 18.88 31.16
N THR A 211 4.20 17.68 30.59
CA THR A 211 5.22 17.07 29.74
C THR A 211 4.87 17.34 28.28
N SER A 212 5.82 17.82 27.49
CA SER A 212 5.59 18.13 26.07
C SER A 212 6.66 17.53 25.16
N VAL A 213 6.25 17.20 23.92
CA VAL A 213 7.13 16.77 22.83
C VAL A 213 6.76 17.51 21.56
N MET A 214 7.75 17.84 20.73
CA MET A 214 7.55 18.53 19.45
C MET A 214 7.76 17.58 18.28
N THR A 215 6.99 17.80 17.22
CA THR A 215 7.18 17.17 15.93
C THR A 215 8.14 17.99 15.06
N SER A 216 8.65 17.37 14.00
CA SER A 216 9.08 18.09 12.79
C SER A 216 7.90 18.79 12.10
N HIS A 217 8.18 19.57 11.06
CA HIS A 217 7.15 20.21 10.26
C HIS A 217 6.23 19.19 9.58
N VAL A 218 4.92 19.45 9.60
CA VAL A 218 3.95 18.62 8.89
C VAL A 218 4.20 18.70 7.39
N ILE A 219 4.24 17.54 6.72
CA ILE A 219 4.41 17.45 5.28
C ILE A 219 3.12 16.96 4.60
N PRO A 220 2.87 17.36 3.34
CA PRO A 220 1.77 16.76 2.57
C PRO A 220 2.04 15.26 2.35
N ALA A 221 0.98 14.46 2.29
CA ALA A 221 1.10 13.07 1.90
C ALA A 221 1.65 12.97 0.46
N PRO A 222 2.74 12.21 0.22
CA PRO A 222 3.17 11.87 -1.12
C PRO A 222 2.01 11.31 -1.95
N THR A 223 1.96 11.71 -3.20
CA THR A 223 1.00 11.16 -4.16
C THR A 223 1.76 10.22 -5.09
N PRO A 224 1.53 8.90 -5.05
CA PRO A 224 2.13 8.00 -6.02
C PRO A 224 1.63 8.34 -7.42
N THR A 225 2.51 8.14 -8.41
CA THR A 225 2.11 8.25 -9.81
C THR A 225 1.13 7.12 -10.13
N PRO A 226 -0.08 7.41 -10.63
CA PRO A 226 -1.03 6.37 -11.02
C PRO A 226 -0.46 5.49 -12.12
N ARG A 227 -0.65 4.17 -11.99
CA ARG A 227 -0.34 3.18 -13.03
C ARG A 227 -1.53 2.96 -13.95
N ARG A 228 -1.26 2.71 -15.23
CA ARG A 228 -2.27 2.54 -16.29
C ARG A 228 -2.42 1.08 -16.72
N LEU A 229 -3.66 0.71 -17.07
CA LEU A 229 -3.95 -0.54 -17.77
C LEU A 229 -3.52 -0.40 -19.24
N ILE A 230 -2.64 -1.29 -19.67
CA ILE A 230 -2.12 -1.40 -21.03
C ILE A 230 -2.89 -2.50 -21.75
N GLN A 231 -3.45 -2.19 -22.92
CA GLN A 231 -4.13 -3.15 -23.78
C GLN A 231 -3.12 -4.14 -24.38
N VAL A 232 -3.46 -5.42 -24.37
CA VAL A 232 -2.57 -6.48 -24.87
C VAL A 232 -2.67 -6.65 -26.41
N ASN A 233 -3.75 -6.14 -27.04
CA ASN A 233 -4.11 -6.40 -28.44
C ASN A 233 -3.86 -5.23 -29.43
N GLY A 234 -2.82 -4.41 -29.20
CA GLY A 234 -2.63 -3.14 -29.93
C GLY A 234 -2.10 -3.19 -31.38
N ASP A 235 -1.44 -4.25 -31.86
CA ASP A 235 -0.65 -4.20 -33.13
C ASP A 235 -0.80 -5.43 -34.05
N VAL A 236 -2.03 -5.90 -34.31
CA VAL A 236 -2.27 -6.79 -35.47
C VAL A 236 -3.40 -6.21 -36.31
N LEU A 237 -3.00 -5.70 -37.49
CA LEU A 237 -3.77 -5.29 -38.67
C LEU A 237 -5.30 -5.18 -38.54
N GLY A 238 -5.80 -4.00 -38.92
CA GLY A 238 -7.23 -3.68 -39.03
C GLY A 238 -8.06 -4.82 -39.63
N HIS A 239 -8.96 -5.35 -38.80
CA HIS A 239 -10.13 -6.06 -39.27
C HIS A 239 -11.34 -5.23 -38.86
N LEU A 240 -11.86 -4.50 -39.85
CA LEU A 240 -13.16 -3.84 -39.80
C LEU A 240 -14.25 -4.88 -39.47
N ASP A 241 -15.18 -4.47 -38.62
CA ASP A 241 -16.56 -4.97 -38.46
C ASP A 241 -16.77 -6.43 -38.01
N LEU A 242 -16.36 -6.78 -36.78
CA LEU A 242 -16.93 -7.92 -36.04
C LEU A 242 -17.19 -7.65 -34.54
N ASP A 243 -17.22 -6.39 -34.11
CA ASP A 243 -17.32 -6.01 -32.67
C ASP A 243 -18.76 -5.80 -32.15
N SER A 244 -19.78 -5.93 -32.99
CA SER A 244 -21.18 -5.69 -32.58
C SER A 244 -21.91 -6.93 -32.01
N GLN A 245 -21.36 -8.14 -32.11
CA GLN A 245 -22.00 -9.37 -31.59
C GLN A 245 -21.27 -10.01 -30.40
N THR A 246 -20.04 -9.61 -30.10
CA THR A 246 -19.20 -10.15 -29.00
C THR A 246 -19.23 -9.29 -27.72
N SER A 247 -19.86 -8.11 -27.76
CA SER A 247 -20.00 -7.19 -26.62
C SER A 247 -20.92 -7.70 -25.49
N SER A 248 -21.46 -8.92 -25.62
CA SER A 248 -22.41 -9.53 -24.67
C SER A 248 -21.77 -10.41 -23.59
N LEU A 249 -20.46 -10.70 -23.65
CA LEU A 249 -19.74 -11.39 -22.56
C LEU A 249 -19.02 -10.38 -21.66
N GLY A 250 -19.39 -10.35 -20.38
CA GLY A 250 -18.83 -9.42 -19.40
C GLY A 250 -17.32 -9.61 -19.19
N THR A 251 -16.57 -8.50 -19.22
CA THR A 251 -15.19 -8.43 -18.74
C THR A 251 -15.16 -8.19 -17.24
N PHE A 252 -14.06 -8.58 -16.59
CA PHE A 252 -13.82 -8.30 -15.19
C PHE A 252 -12.33 -8.20 -14.87
N THR A 253 -11.98 -7.45 -13.83
CA THR A 253 -10.59 -7.24 -13.42
C THR A 253 -10.23 -7.97 -12.13
N VAL A 254 -8.98 -8.42 -12.03
CA VAL A 254 -8.46 -9.15 -10.86
C VAL A 254 -7.12 -8.55 -10.41
N LEU A 255 -7.08 -8.06 -9.18
CA LEU A 255 -5.89 -7.53 -8.50
C LEU A 255 -5.27 -8.62 -7.61
N SER A 256 -3.95 -8.80 -7.65
CA SER A 256 -3.18 -9.60 -6.69
C SER A 256 -2.10 -8.72 -6.07
N TYR A 257 -2.04 -8.62 -4.75
CA TYR A 257 -1.12 -7.71 -4.07
C TYR A 257 -0.72 -8.18 -2.67
N ASN A 258 0.57 -8.42 -2.45
CA ASN A 258 1.13 -8.56 -1.11
C ASN A 258 1.30 -7.15 -0.52
N ILE A 259 0.62 -6.85 0.59
CA ILE A 259 0.55 -5.49 1.15
C ILE A 259 1.56 -5.20 2.26
N LEU A 260 2.50 -6.12 2.51
CA LEU A 260 3.50 -6.06 3.56
C LEU A 260 2.89 -5.91 4.97
N ALA A 261 2.85 -7.00 5.75
CA ALA A 261 2.35 -6.97 7.11
C ALA A 261 3.19 -5.99 7.98
N ASP A 262 2.55 -5.28 8.90
CA ASP A 262 3.24 -4.29 9.73
C ASP A 262 4.26 -4.90 10.68
N THR A 263 4.07 -6.16 11.07
CA THR A 263 5.07 -6.92 11.82
C THR A 263 6.38 -7.11 11.04
N TYR A 264 6.35 -7.04 9.71
CA TYR A 264 7.54 -7.18 8.86
C TYR A 264 8.12 -5.84 8.41
N ALA A 265 7.32 -4.76 8.41
CA ALA A 265 7.70 -3.39 8.03
C ALA A 265 8.63 -2.68 9.04
N THR A 266 9.75 -3.33 9.40
CA THR A 266 10.69 -2.85 10.42
C THR A 266 11.78 -1.95 9.82
N SER A 267 12.27 -0.99 10.59
CA SER A 267 13.38 -0.12 10.20
C SER A 267 14.69 -0.90 9.94
N ASP A 268 14.86 -2.08 10.54
CA ASP A 268 16.04 -2.91 10.31
C ASP A 268 15.99 -3.56 8.92
N ALA A 269 14.82 -4.06 8.51
CA ALA A 269 14.60 -4.64 7.18
C ALA A 269 14.62 -3.58 6.07
N TYR A 270 14.08 -2.39 6.36
CA TYR A 270 13.87 -1.32 5.39
C TYR A 270 14.58 -0.01 5.81
N SER A 271 15.86 -0.11 6.17
CA SER A 271 16.66 1.01 6.72
C SER A 271 16.83 2.23 5.80
N TYR A 272 16.61 2.05 4.49
CA TYR A 272 16.58 3.13 3.51
C TYR A 272 15.25 3.90 3.48
N CYS A 273 14.16 3.30 3.98
CA CYS A 273 12.83 3.89 3.95
C CYS A 273 12.62 4.74 5.23
N PRO A 274 12.15 5.99 5.11
CA PRO A 274 11.87 6.81 6.28
C PRO A 274 10.86 6.14 7.22
N THR A 275 11.11 6.18 8.53
CA THR A 275 10.28 5.49 9.53
C THR A 275 8.81 5.90 9.47
N TRP A 276 8.51 7.17 9.18
CA TRP A 276 7.14 7.64 8.98
C TRP A 276 6.43 6.93 7.82
N ALA A 277 7.14 6.60 6.74
CA ALA A 277 6.59 5.93 5.57
C ALA A 277 6.37 4.43 5.80
N LEU A 278 7.08 3.84 6.78
CA LEU A 278 6.88 2.46 7.22
C LEU A 278 5.68 2.30 8.16
N THR A 279 5.27 3.36 8.87
CA THR A 279 4.16 3.27 9.83
C THR A 279 2.86 2.80 9.17
N TRP A 280 2.16 1.88 9.84
CA TRP A 280 0.85 1.41 9.37
C TRP A 280 -0.15 2.54 9.12
N THR A 281 -0.19 3.57 9.97
CA THR A 281 -1.13 4.69 9.84
C THR A 281 -0.96 5.44 8.52
N TYR A 282 0.27 5.57 8.03
CA TYR A 282 0.58 6.10 6.71
C TYR A 282 0.27 5.08 5.61
N ARG A 283 0.85 3.88 5.70
CA ARG A 283 0.77 2.85 4.65
C ARG A 283 -0.66 2.47 4.33
N ARG A 284 -1.52 2.28 5.33
CA ARG A 284 -2.92 1.86 5.14
C ARG A 284 -3.72 2.82 4.26
N GLN A 285 -3.50 4.12 4.39
CA GLN A 285 -4.21 5.14 3.61
C GLN A 285 -3.77 5.12 2.14
N ASN A 286 -2.47 4.97 1.91
CA ASN A 286 -1.92 4.90 0.56
C ASN A 286 -2.29 3.57 -0.13
N LEU A 287 -2.20 2.44 0.58
CA LEU A 287 -2.65 1.12 0.10
C LEU A 287 -4.13 1.15 -0.30
N LEU A 288 -5.01 1.70 0.56
CA LEU A 288 -6.43 1.80 0.26
C LEU A 288 -6.69 2.67 -0.98
N ARG A 289 -6.02 3.83 -1.08
CA ARG A 289 -6.12 4.72 -2.24
C ARG A 289 -5.67 4.04 -3.53
N GLU A 290 -4.54 3.32 -3.48
CA GLU A 290 -4.02 2.54 -4.61
C GLU A 290 -5.03 1.45 -5.03
N ILE A 291 -5.47 0.61 -4.09
CA ILE A 291 -6.38 -0.52 -4.35
C ILE A 291 -7.71 -0.04 -4.95
N ILE A 292 -8.32 1.00 -4.38
CA ILE A 292 -9.58 1.55 -4.89
C ILE A 292 -9.37 2.23 -6.25
N GLY A 293 -8.24 2.92 -6.44
CA GLY A 293 -7.92 3.62 -7.68
C GLY A 293 -7.82 2.69 -8.90
N TYR A 294 -7.52 1.41 -8.68
CA TYR A 294 -7.52 0.39 -9.74
C TYR A 294 -8.91 -0.11 -10.14
N HIS A 295 -9.94 0.15 -9.35
CA HIS A 295 -11.32 -0.29 -9.61
C HIS A 295 -11.44 -1.79 -9.95
N ALA A 296 -10.63 -2.63 -9.28
CA ALA A 296 -10.58 -4.06 -9.54
C ALA A 296 -11.89 -4.76 -9.13
N ASP A 297 -12.42 -5.68 -9.92
CA ASP A 297 -13.67 -6.36 -9.57
C ASP A 297 -13.47 -7.48 -8.53
N ILE A 298 -12.29 -8.08 -8.54
CA ILE A 298 -11.80 -9.06 -7.55
C ILE A 298 -10.43 -8.60 -7.05
N ILE A 299 -10.20 -8.62 -5.74
CA ILE A 299 -8.96 -8.20 -5.10
C ILE A 299 -8.46 -9.33 -4.20
N CYS A 300 -7.26 -9.84 -4.46
CA CYS A 300 -6.57 -10.86 -3.69
C CYS A 300 -5.37 -10.23 -2.97
N LEU A 301 -5.47 -10.06 -1.64
CA LEU A 301 -4.40 -9.52 -0.81
C LEU A 301 -3.70 -10.63 -0.02
N GLN A 302 -2.38 -10.52 0.12
CA GLN A 302 -1.55 -11.34 1.01
C GLN A 302 -0.96 -10.46 2.12
N GLU A 303 -0.50 -11.08 3.21
CA GLU A 303 0.06 -10.40 4.39
C GLU A 303 -0.90 -9.43 5.10
N VAL A 304 -2.20 -9.76 5.10
CA VAL A 304 -3.21 -8.93 5.77
C VAL A 304 -3.37 -9.35 7.23
N GLN A 305 -2.95 -8.51 8.17
CA GLN A 305 -3.11 -8.74 9.61
C GLN A 305 -4.58 -8.70 10.06
N VAL A 306 -4.94 -9.44 11.12
CA VAL A 306 -6.32 -9.57 11.60
C VAL A 306 -6.92 -8.20 11.91
N ASN A 307 -6.26 -7.39 12.74
CA ASN A 307 -6.73 -6.03 13.06
C ASN A 307 -6.83 -5.15 11.81
N HIS A 308 -5.92 -5.31 10.84
CA HIS A 308 -5.94 -4.52 9.61
C HIS A 308 -7.09 -4.92 8.69
N PHE A 309 -7.47 -6.20 8.70
CA PHE A 309 -8.65 -6.68 8.01
C PHE A 309 -9.93 -6.17 8.68
N GLU A 310 -10.10 -6.44 9.98
CA GLU A 310 -11.34 -6.19 10.72
C GLU A 310 -11.61 -4.69 10.92
N ASP A 311 -10.58 -3.92 11.31
CA ASP A 311 -10.76 -2.52 11.69
C ASP A 311 -10.66 -1.55 10.50
N PHE A 312 -10.06 -1.98 9.38
CA PHE A 312 -9.73 -1.10 8.26
C PHE A 312 -10.19 -1.63 6.90
N PHE A 313 -9.57 -2.67 6.33
CA PHE A 313 -9.86 -3.06 4.95
C PHE A 313 -11.30 -3.54 4.73
N SER A 314 -11.83 -4.35 5.65
CA SER A 314 -13.21 -4.85 5.56
C SER A 314 -14.23 -3.70 5.56
N PRO A 315 -14.28 -2.82 6.57
CA PRO A 315 -15.25 -1.72 6.57
C PRO A 315 -15.02 -0.69 5.46
N GLU A 316 -13.78 -0.39 5.08
CA GLU A 316 -13.50 0.56 3.99
C GLU A 316 -13.95 0.00 2.64
N LEU A 317 -13.54 -1.21 2.27
CA LEU A 317 -13.94 -1.82 0.98
C LEU A 317 -15.43 -2.17 0.95
N ASP A 318 -16.06 -2.43 2.09
CA ASP A 318 -17.52 -2.59 2.19
C ASP A 318 -18.28 -1.36 1.68
N ARG A 319 -17.82 -0.14 2.06
CA ARG A 319 -18.35 1.14 1.57
C ARG A 319 -18.15 1.33 0.07
N HIS A 320 -17.12 0.71 -0.50
CA HIS A 320 -16.86 0.69 -1.94
C HIS A 320 -17.57 -0.45 -2.69
N GLY A 321 -18.49 -1.17 -2.03
CA GLY A 321 -19.34 -2.16 -2.69
C GLY A 321 -18.77 -3.58 -2.72
N TYR A 322 -17.70 -3.86 -1.98
CA TYR A 322 -17.07 -5.18 -1.94
C TYR A 322 -17.62 -6.06 -0.82
N GLN A 323 -17.69 -7.36 -1.07
CA GLN A 323 -17.80 -8.39 -0.05
C GLN A 323 -16.43 -9.02 0.16
N ALA A 324 -16.12 -9.41 1.39
CA ALA A 324 -14.81 -9.92 1.78
C ALA A 324 -14.88 -11.38 2.25
N LEU A 325 -13.81 -12.13 1.98
CA LEU A 325 -13.47 -13.41 2.59
C LEU A 325 -12.05 -13.30 3.14
N TYR A 326 -11.81 -13.86 4.31
CA TYR A 326 -10.50 -13.79 4.97
C TYR A 326 -10.11 -15.12 5.59
N LYS A 327 -8.82 -15.44 5.54
CA LYS A 327 -8.21 -16.57 6.25
C LYS A 327 -6.87 -16.13 6.81
N LYS A 328 -6.80 -16.03 8.14
CA LYS A 328 -5.54 -15.85 8.87
C LYS A 328 -4.71 -17.14 8.89
N ARG A 329 -3.40 -16.99 9.05
CA ARG A 329 -2.51 -18.09 9.44
C ARG A 329 -2.92 -18.65 10.81
N THR A 330 -2.55 -19.89 11.10
CA THR A 330 -3.14 -20.66 12.21
C THR A 330 -2.25 -20.80 13.45
N THR A 331 -0.96 -20.53 13.33
CA THR A 331 0.00 -20.76 14.41
C THR A 331 0.15 -19.49 15.25
N GLU A 332 -0.66 -19.40 16.30
CA GLU A 332 -0.51 -18.48 17.45
C GLU A 332 0.19 -19.19 18.61
N VAL A 333 1.53 -19.08 18.76
CA VAL A 333 2.17 -19.30 20.10
C VAL A 333 3.43 -18.44 20.36
N TYR A 334 4.16 -17.90 19.38
CA TYR A 334 5.38 -17.12 19.68
C TYR A 334 5.22 -15.60 19.59
N SER A 335 4.31 -15.10 18.74
CA SER A 335 4.01 -13.68 18.63
C SER A 335 2.86 -13.36 19.56
N GLY A 336 3.13 -12.85 20.77
CA GLY A 336 2.16 -12.66 21.85
C GLY A 336 0.94 -11.76 21.57
N ASN A 337 0.68 -11.37 20.30
CA ASN A 337 -0.50 -10.63 19.87
C ASN A 337 -1.23 -11.36 18.71
N PRO A 338 -2.32 -12.09 19.00
CA PRO A 338 -3.19 -12.74 18.00
C PRO A 338 -3.66 -11.81 16.88
N MET A 339 -3.85 -10.52 17.18
CA MET A 339 -4.36 -9.55 16.21
C MET A 339 -3.33 -9.14 15.16
N ALA A 340 -2.04 -9.37 15.44
CA ALA A 340 -0.95 -9.05 14.52
C ALA A 340 -0.66 -10.18 13.51
N ILE A 341 -1.44 -11.27 13.52
CA ILE A 341 -1.22 -12.38 12.59
C ILE A 341 -1.78 -12.06 11.24
N ASP A 342 -0.96 -12.30 10.22
CA ASP A 342 -1.30 -12.06 8.83
C ASP A 342 -2.07 -13.22 8.19
N GLY A 343 -2.51 -13.01 6.96
CA GLY A 343 -3.33 -13.94 6.22
C GLY A 343 -3.60 -13.48 4.80
N CYS A 344 -4.52 -14.16 4.14
CA CYS A 344 -4.99 -13.83 2.80
C CYS A 344 -6.44 -13.32 2.86
N ALA A 345 -6.71 -12.24 2.14
CA ALA A 345 -8.04 -11.68 1.98
C ALA A 345 -8.45 -11.67 0.50
N THR A 346 -9.70 -12.02 0.20
CA THR A 346 -10.27 -11.92 -1.14
C THR A 346 -11.53 -11.06 -1.08
N PHE A 347 -11.51 -9.93 -1.77
CA PHE A 347 -12.64 -9.03 -1.91
C PHE A 347 -13.21 -9.14 -3.33
N PHE A 348 -14.53 -9.00 -3.49
CA PHE A 348 -15.17 -8.98 -4.79
C PHE A 348 -16.41 -8.09 -4.78
N ARG A 349 -16.67 -7.42 -5.90
CA ARG A 349 -17.80 -6.50 -6.05
C ARG A 349 -19.15 -7.21 -5.95
N ARG A 350 -20.03 -6.75 -5.05
CA ARG A 350 -21.34 -7.39 -4.77
C ARG A 350 -22.33 -7.31 -5.94
N ASP A 351 -22.23 -6.27 -6.76
CA ASP A 351 -23.06 -6.09 -7.94
C ASP A 351 -22.62 -6.98 -9.11
N LYS A 352 -21.37 -7.44 -9.05
CA LYS A 352 -20.68 -8.21 -10.09
C LYS A 352 -20.60 -9.70 -9.80
N PHE A 353 -20.41 -10.05 -8.54
CA PHE A 353 -20.23 -11.42 -8.08
C PHE A 353 -21.06 -11.73 -6.84
N SER A 354 -21.42 -13.00 -6.66
CA SER A 354 -21.93 -13.54 -5.40
C SER A 354 -21.07 -14.71 -4.92
N HIS A 355 -20.88 -14.79 -3.61
CA HIS A 355 -20.20 -15.92 -3.00
C HIS A 355 -21.03 -17.21 -3.12
N VAL A 356 -20.38 -18.31 -3.52
CA VAL A 356 -20.99 -19.64 -3.57
C VAL A 356 -20.37 -20.57 -2.54
N LYS A 357 -19.03 -20.63 -2.50
CA LYS A 357 -18.30 -21.54 -1.62
C LYS A 357 -16.94 -20.96 -1.24
N LYS A 358 -16.53 -21.21 0.00
CA LYS A 358 -15.20 -20.92 0.53
C LYS A 358 -14.52 -22.23 0.86
N TYR A 359 -13.26 -22.39 0.47
CA TYR A 359 -12.38 -23.46 0.93
C TYR A 359 -11.12 -22.84 1.52
N GLU A 360 -10.64 -23.41 2.61
CA GLU A 360 -9.43 -22.99 3.29
C GLU A 360 -8.44 -24.14 3.27
N VAL A 361 -7.22 -23.85 2.82
CA VAL A 361 -6.11 -24.80 2.83
C VAL A 361 -5.14 -24.36 3.91
N GLU A 362 -4.88 -25.24 4.86
CA GLU A 362 -3.83 -25.08 5.87
C GLU A 362 -2.74 -26.09 5.57
N PHE A 363 -1.60 -25.61 5.07
CA PHE A 363 -0.51 -26.50 4.67
C PHE A 363 0.04 -27.28 5.87
N ASN A 364 -0.04 -26.73 7.09
CA ASN A 364 0.30 -27.47 8.30
C ASN A 364 -0.55 -28.74 8.50
N LYS A 365 -1.87 -28.67 8.27
CA LYS A 365 -2.76 -29.85 8.36
C LYS A 365 -2.45 -30.86 7.26
N ALA A 366 -2.15 -30.38 6.06
CA ALA A 366 -1.72 -31.24 4.95
C ALA A 366 -0.37 -31.91 5.24
N ALA A 367 0.57 -31.19 5.87
CA ALA A 367 1.89 -31.70 6.26
C ALA A 367 1.77 -32.78 7.34
N GLN A 368 0.90 -32.58 8.32
CA GLN A 368 0.61 -33.59 9.34
C GLN A 368 0.06 -34.87 8.69
N SER A 369 -0.93 -34.72 7.80
CA SER A 369 -1.54 -35.85 7.08
C SER A 369 -0.52 -36.61 6.21
N LEU A 370 0.35 -35.88 5.50
CA LEU A 370 1.44 -36.47 4.71
C LEU A 370 2.43 -37.23 5.60
N THR A 371 2.83 -36.62 6.71
CA THR A 371 3.80 -37.17 7.66
C THR A 371 3.26 -38.46 8.30
N ASP A 372 1.97 -38.50 8.61
CA ASP A 372 1.35 -39.70 9.16
C ASP A 372 1.17 -40.82 8.14
N ALA A 373 0.97 -40.48 6.86
CA ALA A 373 0.74 -41.44 5.80
C ALA A 373 2.03 -42.05 5.20
N ILE A 374 3.10 -41.25 5.04
CA ILE A 374 4.26 -41.64 4.22
C ILE A 374 5.57 -41.63 5.00
N ILE A 375 5.71 -40.79 6.04
CA ILE A 375 7.00 -40.60 6.72
C ILE A 375 7.17 -41.60 7.88
N PRO A 376 8.29 -42.34 7.96
CA PRO A 376 8.57 -43.24 9.07
C PRO A 376 8.56 -42.53 10.43
N SER A 377 8.08 -43.21 11.48
CA SER A 377 7.96 -42.67 12.85
C SER A 377 9.24 -42.00 13.37
N ALA A 378 10.41 -42.53 13.05
CA ALA A 378 11.70 -41.99 13.47
C ALA A 378 12.00 -40.59 12.90
N GLN A 379 11.43 -40.25 11.74
CA GLN A 379 11.68 -38.97 11.05
C GLN A 379 10.53 -37.97 11.20
N LYS A 380 9.40 -38.36 11.81
CA LYS A 380 8.20 -37.48 11.91
C LYS A 380 8.50 -36.11 12.48
N ARG A 381 9.25 -36.04 13.59
CA ARG A 381 9.63 -34.75 14.20
C ARG A 381 10.46 -33.88 13.25
N LEU A 382 11.42 -34.46 12.55
CA LEU A 382 12.25 -33.75 11.56
C LEU A 382 11.40 -33.26 10.39
N ALA A 383 10.49 -34.11 9.89
CA ALA A 383 9.59 -33.78 8.80
C ALA A 383 8.66 -32.62 9.16
N LEU A 384 8.01 -32.68 10.32
CA LEU A 384 7.12 -31.61 10.79
C LEU A 384 7.87 -30.29 10.98
N ASN A 385 9.09 -30.30 11.56
CA ASN A 385 9.90 -29.09 11.71
C ASN A 385 10.24 -28.43 10.35
N ARG A 386 10.40 -29.25 9.30
CA ARG A 386 10.68 -28.77 7.94
C ARG A 386 9.43 -28.31 7.20
N LEU A 387 8.28 -28.99 7.38
CA LEU A 387 7.06 -28.75 6.60
C LEU A 387 6.09 -27.75 7.23
N ILE A 388 6.02 -27.68 8.57
CA ILE A 388 5.14 -26.74 9.26
C ILE A 388 5.74 -25.35 9.15
N LYS A 389 5.14 -24.52 8.28
CA LYS A 389 5.52 -23.13 8.00
C LYS A 389 4.35 -22.15 8.11
N ASP A 390 3.17 -22.65 8.47
CA ASP A 390 1.95 -21.87 8.72
C ASP A 390 1.45 -21.04 7.54
N ASN A 391 1.83 -21.46 6.34
CA ASN A 391 1.28 -20.90 5.11
C ASN A 391 -0.16 -21.40 4.90
N ILE A 392 -0.95 -20.59 4.19
CA ILE A 392 -2.35 -20.86 3.92
C ILE A 392 -2.71 -20.53 2.47
N ALA A 393 -3.82 -21.10 2.00
CA ALA A 393 -4.51 -20.64 0.80
C ALA A 393 -6.01 -20.46 1.08
N LEU A 394 -6.57 -19.42 0.50
CA LEU A 394 -7.99 -19.08 0.52
C LEU A 394 -8.56 -19.27 -0.89
N ILE A 395 -9.56 -20.13 -1.03
CA ILE A 395 -10.19 -20.41 -2.33
C ILE A 395 -11.66 -19.99 -2.26
N ALA A 396 -12.09 -19.15 -3.19
CA ALA A 396 -13.45 -18.66 -3.33
C ALA A 396 -14.05 -19.13 -4.65
N VAL A 397 -15.20 -19.80 -4.59
CA VAL A 397 -16.05 -20.03 -5.77
C VAL A 397 -17.09 -18.91 -5.79
N LEU A 398 -17.07 -18.14 -6.86
CA LEU A 398 -17.92 -16.99 -7.09
C LEU A 398 -18.87 -17.27 -8.26
N GLU A 399 -20.04 -16.67 -8.23
CA GLU A 399 -21.00 -16.64 -9.33
C GLU A 399 -21.04 -15.25 -9.95
N ALA A 400 -20.76 -15.16 -11.24
CA ALA A 400 -20.76 -13.92 -12.00
C ALA A 400 -22.19 -13.49 -12.35
N LYS A 401 -22.47 -12.19 -12.24
CA LYS A 401 -23.79 -11.57 -12.47
C LYS A 401 -23.91 -10.82 -13.80
N PHE A 402 -22.86 -10.80 -14.61
CA PHE A 402 -22.76 -9.99 -15.85
C PHE A 402 -23.52 -10.57 -17.04
N ALA A 403 -23.87 -11.85 -16.99
CA ALA A 403 -24.57 -12.50 -18.09
C ALA A 403 -26.06 -12.15 -18.02
N ASN A 404 -26.50 -11.22 -18.88
CA ASN A 404 -27.89 -11.17 -19.28
C ASN A 404 -28.21 -12.53 -19.91
N HIS A 405 -28.95 -13.38 -19.19
CA HIS A 405 -29.57 -14.57 -19.76
C HIS A 405 -30.64 -14.14 -20.78
N GLY A 406 -30.21 -13.66 -21.94
CA GLY A 406 -31.07 -13.53 -23.11
C GLY A 406 -31.43 -14.93 -23.58
N ALA A 407 -32.70 -15.31 -23.38
CA ALA A 407 -33.51 -16.35 -24.03
C ALA A 407 -32.96 -17.78 -24.27
N GLU A 408 -31.66 -18.05 -24.30
CA GLU A 408 -31.12 -19.31 -24.83
C GLU A 408 -30.72 -20.34 -23.77
N ASN A 409 -30.51 -19.97 -22.49
CA ASN A 409 -30.28 -20.93 -21.40
C ASN A 409 -30.62 -20.34 -20.01
N PRO A 410 -31.90 -20.24 -19.63
CA PRO A 410 -32.30 -19.85 -18.28
C PRO A 410 -31.83 -20.92 -17.27
N GLY A 411 -30.88 -20.58 -16.40
CA GLY A 411 -30.46 -21.42 -15.26
C GLY A 411 -28.99 -21.85 -15.21
N LYS A 412 -28.15 -21.53 -16.21
CA LYS A 412 -26.73 -21.90 -16.16
C LYS A 412 -25.91 -20.85 -15.40
N ARG A 413 -25.58 -21.15 -14.13
CA ARG A 413 -24.72 -20.32 -13.28
C ARG A 413 -23.33 -20.17 -13.91
N GLN A 414 -22.84 -18.96 -14.09
CA GLN A 414 -21.46 -18.71 -14.52
C GLN A 414 -20.57 -18.64 -13.28
N LEU A 415 -19.86 -19.74 -13.00
CA LEU A 415 -18.98 -19.83 -11.85
C LEU A 415 -17.55 -19.41 -12.23
N LEU A 416 -16.80 -18.93 -11.23
CA LEU A 416 -15.39 -18.60 -11.29
C LEU A 416 -14.74 -19.04 -9.98
N CYS A 417 -13.61 -19.73 -10.04
CA CYS A 417 -12.87 -20.14 -8.87
C CYS A 417 -11.60 -19.30 -8.74
N VAL A 418 -11.44 -18.62 -7.61
CA VAL A 418 -10.32 -17.73 -7.31
C VAL A 418 -9.56 -18.28 -6.11
N ALA A 419 -8.31 -18.67 -6.32
CA ALA A 419 -7.38 -19.02 -5.27
C ALA A 419 -6.49 -17.82 -4.94
N ASN A 420 -6.23 -17.61 -3.65
CA ASN A 420 -5.31 -16.62 -3.12
C ASN A 420 -4.41 -17.31 -2.09
N THR A 421 -3.09 -17.27 -2.25
CA THR A 421 -2.14 -17.99 -1.39
C THR A 421 -0.91 -17.14 -1.06
N HIS A 422 -0.27 -17.46 0.05
CA HIS A 422 1.09 -16.98 0.36
C HIS A 422 1.95 -18.20 0.70
N ILE A 423 2.85 -18.58 -0.22
CA ILE A 423 3.73 -19.75 -0.15
C ILE A 423 4.99 -19.41 0.66
N ASN A 424 5.62 -20.43 1.26
CA ASN A 424 6.80 -20.29 2.10
C ASN A 424 7.89 -19.37 1.52
N VAL A 425 8.41 -18.45 2.35
CA VAL A 425 9.44 -17.48 1.96
C VAL A 425 10.85 -18.09 1.86
N HIS A 426 11.22 -19.00 2.77
CA HIS A 426 12.61 -19.49 2.91
C HIS A 426 13.16 -20.14 1.64
N GLN A 427 14.26 -19.59 1.10
CA GLN A 427 14.84 -20.01 -0.18
C GLN A 427 15.42 -21.43 -0.17
N ASP A 428 15.87 -21.92 0.99
CA ASP A 428 16.44 -23.26 1.15
C ASP A 428 15.40 -24.39 1.25
N LEU A 429 14.12 -24.03 1.25
CA LEU A 429 12.99 -24.96 1.38
C LEU A 429 12.23 -25.11 0.05
N LYS A 430 12.97 -25.29 -1.05
CA LYS A 430 12.41 -25.42 -2.40
C LYS A 430 11.45 -26.61 -2.53
N ASP A 431 11.78 -27.72 -1.87
CA ASP A 431 10.93 -28.91 -1.73
C ASP A 431 9.60 -28.60 -1.05
N VAL A 432 9.64 -27.82 0.03
CA VAL A 432 8.43 -27.38 0.74
C VAL A 432 7.59 -26.46 -0.14
N LYS A 433 8.20 -25.45 -0.79
CA LYS A 433 7.50 -24.54 -1.73
C LYS A 433 6.80 -25.33 -2.84
N LEU A 434 7.51 -26.26 -3.48
CA LEU A 434 6.96 -27.09 -4.55
C LEU A 434 5.83 -27.98 -4.04
N TRP A 435 5.99 -28.58 -2.86
CA TRP A 435 4.97 -29.42 -2.24
C TRP A 435 3.69 -28.64 -1.87
N GLU A 436 3.81 -27.41 -1.35
CA GLU A 436 2.68 -26.53 -1.04
C GLU A 436 1.91 -26.18 -2.33
N VAL A 437 2.63 -25.73 -3.38
CA VAL A 437 2.05 -25.41 -4.68
C VAL A 437 1.37 -26.63 -5.31
N HIS A 438 2.03 -27.80 -5.29
CA HIS A 438 1.45 -29.03 -5.79
C HIS A 438 0.17 -29.43 -5.02
N THR A 439 0.17 -29.28 -3.70
CA THR A 439 -0.98 -29.56 -2.83
C THR A 439 -2.15 -28.64 -3.14
N LEU A 440 -1.89 -27.34 -3.34
CA LEU A 440 -2.90 -26.37 -3.77
C LEU A 440 -3.51 -26.76 -5.11
N LEU A 441 -2.67 -27.06 -6.11
CA LEU A 441 -3.13 -27.40 -7.46
C LEU A 441 -3.95 -28.70 -7.50
N LYS A 442 -3.56 -29.72 -6.72
CA LYS A 442 -4.37 -30.94 -6.55
C LYS A 442 -5.72 -30.66 -5.90
N GLY A 443 -5.79 -29.70 -4.98
CA GLY A 443 -7.04 -29.21 -4.41
C GLY A 443 -7.92 -28.55 -5.47
N LEU A 444 -7.33 -27.67 -6.29
CA LEU A 444 -8.04 -26.97 -7.36
C LEU A 444 -8.52 -27.91 -8.48
N GLU A 445 -7.75 -28.94 -8.85
CA GLU A 445 -8.20 -29.97 -9.80
C GLU A 445 -9.47 -30.68 -9.35
N LYS A 446 -9.59 -31.01 -8.06
CA LYS A 446 -10.80 -31.63 -7.51
C LYS A 446 -12.02 -30.71 -7.65
N ILE A 447 -11.83 -29.41 -7.47
CA ILE A 447 -12.89 -28.40 -7.66
C ILE A 447 -13.22 -28.28 -9.15
N ALA A 448 -12.21 -28.20 -10.03
CA ALA A 448 -12.39 -28.10 -11.48
C ALA A 448 -13.20 -29.27 -12.05
N VAL A 449 -12.85 -30.50 -11.67
CA VAL A 449 -13.54 -31.73 -12.12
C VAL A 449 -15.00 -31.75 -11.67
N SER A 450 -15.32 -31.17 -10.51
CA SER A 450 -16.68 -31.23 -9.95
C SER A 450 -17.68 -30.32 -10.66
N ALA A 451 -17.22 -29.26 -11.32
CA ALA A 451 -18.12 -28.20 -11.79
C ALA A 451 -17.65 -27.44 -13.05
N ASP A 452 -16.57 -27.88 -13.69
CA ASP A 452 -16.07 -27.34 -14.96
C ASP A 452 -15.90 -25.80 -14.95
N ILE A 453 -15.30 -25.30 -13.86
CA ILE A 453 -15.20 -23.88 -13.49
C ILE A 453 -13.85 -23.29 -13.94
N PRO A 454 -13.81 -22.10 -14.58
CA PRO A 454 -12.59 -21.34 -14.83
C PRO A 454 -11.81 -21.04 -13.53
N MET A 455 -10.49 -21.16 -13.59
CA MET A 455 -9.59 -21.03 -12.42
C MET A 455 -8.71 -19.80 -12.55
N LEU A 456 -8.67 -18.99 -11.49
CA LEU A 456 -7.71 -17.90 -11.29
C LEU A 456 -6.89 -18.24 -10.05
N VAL A 457 -5.56 -18.19 -10.18
CA VAL A 457 -4.65 -18.46 -9.07
C VAL A 457 -3.81 -17.21 -8.84
N CYS A 458 -4.17 -16.48 -7.80
CA CYS A 458 -3.46 -15.32 -7.29
C CYS A 458 -2.61 -15.72 -6.08
N GLY A 459 -1.59 -14.92 -5.78
CA GLY A 459 -0.79 -15.12 -4.58
C GLY A 459 0.64 -14.67 -4.71
N ASP A 460 1.30 -14.68 -3.56
CA ASP A 460 2.75 -14.59 -3.46
C ASP A 460 3.32 -16.00 -3.37
N PHE A 461 4.01 -16.41 -4.42
CA PHE A 461 4.59 -17.75 -4.53
C PHE A 461 6.01 -17.84 -3.99
N ASN A 462 6.64 -16.71 -3.65
CA ASN A 462 8.04 -16.64 -3.23
C ASN A 462 8.99 -17.44 -4.16
N SER A 463 8.66 -17.50 -5.45
CA SER A 463 9.27 -18.40 -6.43
C SER A 463 9.45 -17.66 -7.76
N PRO A 464 10.68 -17.42 -8.22
CA PRO A 464 10.93 -16.70 -9.46
C PRO A 464 10.57 -17.55 -10.69
N PRO A 465 10.39 -16.92 -11.88
CA PRO A 465 10.27 -17.64 -13.13
C PRO A 465 11.43 -18.62 -13.35
N GLY A 466 11.12 -19.84 -13.79
CA GLY A 466 12.09 -20.92 -14.00
C GLY A 466 12.38 -21.80 -12.78
N SER A 467 11.87 -21.46 -11.59
CA SER A 467 11.88 -22.37 -10.43
C SER A 467 10.92 -23.55 -10.62
N SER A 468 11.10 -24.65 -9.85
CA SER A 468 10.21 -25.81 -9.96
C SER A 468 8.73 -25.51 -9.62
N PRO A 469 8.37 -24.67 -8.63
CA PRO A 469 6.96 -24.33 -8.40
C PRO A 469 6.37 -23.50 -9.54
N HIS A 470 7.16 -22.59 -10.14
CA HIS A 470 6.75 -21.85 -11.32
C HIS A 470 6.55 -22.78 -12.53
N ALA A 471 7.47 -23.70 -12.78
CA ALA A 471 7.35 -24.68 -13.87
C ALA A 471 6.09 -25.54 -13.70
N LEU A 472 5.80 -25.98 -12.47
CA LEU A 472 4.57 -26.72 -12.19
C LEU A 472 3.33 -25.88 -12.56
N LEU A 473 3.24 -24.64 -12.09
CA LEU A 473 2.12 -23.73 -12.37
C LEU A 473 1.95 -23.42 -13.86
N ALA A 474 3.04 -23.10 -14.56
CA ALA A 474 3.00 -22.57 -15.92
C ALA A 474 3.02 -23.66 -17.01
N MET A 475 3.61 -24.82 -16.72
CA MET A 475 3.76 -25.91 -17.70
C MET A 475 2.93 -27.15 -17.35
N GLY A 476 2.24 -27.14 -16.20
CA GLY A 476 1.47 -28.27 -15.70
C GLY A 476 2.32 -29.44 -15.19
N LYS A 477 3.65 -29.35 -15.23
CA LYS A 477 4.57 -30.40 -14.78
C LYS A 477 5.95 -29.87 -14.44
N VAL A 478 6.67 -30.60 -13.59
CA VAL A 478 8.10 -30.37 -13.33
C VAL A 478 8.94 -31.41 -14.08
N ASP A 479 10.03 -30.97 -14.71
CA ASP A 479 10.99 -31.89 -15.32
C ASP A 479 11.65 -32.78 -14.25
N GLN A 480 11.84 -34.06 -14.54
CA GLN A 480 12.38 -35.02 -13.57
C GLN A 480 13.84 -34.75 -13.20
N HIS A 481 14.59 -34.06 -14.07
CA HIS A 481 15.98 -33.66 -13.88
C HIS A 481 16.10 -32.20 -13.42
N HIS A 482 15.00 -31.56 -13.02
CA HIS A 482 15.02 -30.18 -12.57
C HIS A 482 15.94 -30.03 -11.33
N PRO A 483 16.85 -29.05 -11.29
CA PRO A 483 17.87 -28.93 -10.24
C PRO A 483 17.27 -28.79 -8.84
N ASP A 484 16.12 -28.10 -8.71
CA ASP A 484 15.42 -27.97 -7.43
C ASP A 484 14.92 -29.30 -6.83
N LEU A 485 14.85 -30.39 -7.61
CA LEU A 485 14.48 -31.72 -7.13
C LEU A 485 15.66 -32.49 -6.52
N ALA A 486 16.89 -31.97 -6.66
CA ALA A 486 18.08 -32.64 -6.12
C ALA A 486 18.08 -32.69 -4.58
N ILE A 487 17.41 -31.75 -3.93
CA ILE A 487 17.34 -31.63 -2.47
C ILE A 487 15.91 -32.00 -2.02
N ASP A 488 15.69 -33.29 -1.74
CA ASP A 488 14.45 -33.82 -1.18
C ASP A 488 14.77 -34.74 0.03
N PRO A 489 15.16 -34.16 1.19
CA PRO A 489 15.64 -34.93 2.33
C PRO A 489 14.56 -35.82 2.96
N LEU A 490 13.28 -35.54 2.69
CA LEU A 490 12.14 -36.27 3.25
C LEU A 490 11.49 -37.22 2.23
N GLY A 491 11.92 -37.20 0.97
CA GLY A 491 11.33 -38.00 -0.10
C GLY A 491 9.89 -37.58 -0.46
N ILE A 492 9.47 -36.35 -0.13
CA ILE A 492 8.09 -35.87 -0.27
C ILE A 492 7.72 -35.54 -1.72
N LEU A 493 8.71 -35.41 -2.60
CA LEU A 493 8.52 -35.09 -4.01
C LEU A 493 8.50 -36.35 -4.89
N ARG A 494 8.64 -37.55 -4.30
CA ARG A 494 8.74 -38.80 -5.03
C ARG A 494 7.39 -39.51 -5.23
N PRO A 495 7.21 -40.21 -6.37
CA PRO A 495 8.06 -40.17 -7.56
C PRO A 495 7.90 -38.84 -8.32
N PRO A 496 8.96 -38.28 -8.91
CA PRO A 496 8.89 -37.01 -9.66
C PRO A 496 7.86 -37.02 -10.80
N SER A 497 7.55 -38.21 -11.34
CA SER A 497 6.51 -38.38 -12.35
C SER A 497 5.11 -37.96 -11.90
N LYS A 498 4.86 -37.81 -10.59
CA LYS A 498 3.60 -37.34 -10.03
C LYS A 498 3.53 -35.82 -9.82
N LEU A 499 4.61 -35.08 -10.08
CA LEU A 499 4.65 -33.62 -9.96
C LEU A 499 4.03 -32.97 -11.22
N ASN A 500 2.72 -33.13 -11.39
CA ASN A 500 1.96 -32.61 -12.52
C ASN A 500 0.51 -32.24 -12.16
N HIS A 501 -0.14 -31.44 -13.01
CA HIS A 501 -1.57 -31.14 -12.98
C HIS A 501 -2.13 -30.91 -14.39
N GLN A 502 -3.46 -31.00 -14.52
CA GLN A 502 -4.22 -30.89 -15.77
C GLN A 502 -4.93 -29.54 -15.93
N LEU A 503 -4.80 -28.62 -14.95
CA LEU A 503 -5.35 -27.27 -15.07
C LEU A 503 -4.63 -26.50 -16.20
N PRO A 504 -5.35 -25.87 -17.15
CA PRO A 504 -4.76 -25.10 -18.25
C PRO A 504 -4.36 -23.69 -17.78
N LEU A 505 -3.42 -23.62 -16.82
CA LEU A 505 -2.98 -22.37 -16.23
C LEU A 505 -1.91 -21.69 -17.07
N VAL A 506 -2.00 -20.37 -17.18
CA VAL A 506 -0.98 -19.50 -17.76
C VAL A 506 -0.83 -18.25 -16.90
N SER A 507 0.38 -17.72 -16.80
CA SER A 507 0.59 -16.42 -16.14
C SER A 507 0.03 -15.31 -17.03
N ALA A 508 -0.86 -14.48 -16.49
CA ALA A 508 -1.45 -13.34 -17.22
C ALA A 508 -0.39 -12.33 -17.70
N TYR A 509 0.72 -12.21 -16.97
CA TYR A 509 1.84 -11.33 -17.29
C TYR A 509 2.91 -12.01 -18.17
N SER A 510 2.67 -13.24 -18.63
CA SER A 510 3.56 -13.89 -19.60
C SER A 510 3.22 -13.48 -21.03
N ALA A 511 4.23 -13.38 -21.90
CA ALA A 511 4.04 -13.11 -23.33
C ALA A 511 3.11 -14.15 -24.02
N PHE A 512 3.04 -15.37 -23.47
CA PHE A 512 2.25 -16.49 -23.97
C PHE A 512 0.78 -16.50 -23.52
N ALA A 513 0.39 -15.64 -22.56
CA ALA A 513 -1.01 -15.51 -22.12
C ALA A 513 -1.98 -15.26 -23.29
N ARG A 514 -1.45 -14.70 -24.38
CA ARG A 514 -2.15 -14.36 -25.63
C ARG A 514 -2.72 -15.55 -26.41
N MET A 515 -2.27 -16.79 -26.16
CA MET A 515 -2.57 -17.92 -27.06
C MET A 515 -3.27 -19.15 -26.44
N VAL A 516 -3.29 -19.34 -25.11
CA VAL A 516 -3.43 -20.71 -24.55
C VAL A 516 -4.54 -20.89 -23.49
N ALA A 517 -5.24 -19.83 -23.05
CA ALA A 517 -6.29 -20.00 -22.04
C ALA A 517 -7.66 -20.35 -22.67
N ASP A 518 -8.19 -21.53 -22.29
CA ASP A 518 -9.41 -22.12 -22.85
C ASP A 518 -10.70 -21.38 -22.47
N SER A 519 -10.74 -20.78 -21.27
CA SER A 519 -11.97 -20.20 -20.69
C SER A 519 -11.91 -18.70 -20.42
N LEU A 520 -10.71 -18.14 -20.31
CA LEU A 520 -10.48 -16.71 -20.05
C LEU A 520 -9.46 -16.18 -21.06
N THR A 521 -9.60 -14.93 -21.50
CA THR A 521 -8.53 -14.19 -22.20
C THR A 521 -8.14 -12.98 -21.40
N VAL A 522 -6.88 -12.58 -21.51
CA VAL A 522 -6.37 -11.33 -20.93
C VAL A 522 -6.53 -10.22 -21.96
N ASP A 523 -7.29 -9.19 -21.62
CA ASP A 523 -7.55 -8.04 -22.49
C ASP A 523 -6.53 -6.92 -22.21
N SER A 524 -6.30 -6.63 -20.93
CA SER A 524 -5.38 -5.58 -20.49
C SER A 524 -4.62 -5.95 -19.21
N LEU A 525 -3.44 -5.35 -19.02
CA LEU A 525 -2.53 -5.57 -17.90
C LEU A 525 -2.11 -4.25 -17.29
N LEU A 526 -2.06 -4.16 -15.97
CA LEU A 526 -1.55 -2.99 -15.29
C LEU A 526 -0.04 -2.91 -15.50
N GLU A 527 0.43 -1.74 -15.93
CA GLU A 527 1.85 -1.51 -16.19
C GLU A 527 2.70 -1.84 -14.96
N LEU A 528 3.88 -2.40 -15.21
CA LEU A 528 4.89 -2.59 -14.18
C LEU A 528 5.66 -1.28 -13.99
N LEU A 529 6.22 -1.09 -12.80
CA LEU A 529 7.07 0.07 -12.55
C LEU A 529 8.35 -0.04 -13.36
N ASP A 530 8.76 1.05 -14.00
CA ASP A 530 10.03 1.13 -14.69
C ASP A 530 11.19 1.17 -13.67
N GLU A 531 12.36 0.65 -14.08
CA GLU A 531 13.52 0.58 -13.20
C GLU A 531 14.02 1.95 -12.74
N GLU A 532 13.85 3.01 -13.53
CA GLU A 532 14.32 4.35 -13.19
C GLU A 532 13.50 4.93 -12.04
N SER A 533 12.17 4.76 -12.09
CA SER A 533 11.25 5.10 -11.02
C SER A 533 11.57 4.35 -9.72
N LEU A 534 11.91 3.06 -9.80
CA LEU A 534 12.29 2.25 -8.62
C LEU A 534 13.65 2.69 -8.03
N ARG A 535 14.63 3.03 -8.88
CA ARG A 535 15.96 3.46 -8.43
C ARG A 535 15.94 4.80 -7.71
N LYS A 536 14.99 5.68 -8.01
CA LYS A 536 14.86 7.00 -7.38
C LYS A 536 14.74 6.91 -5.86
N ASP A 537 14.04 5.89 -5.36
CA ASP A 537 13.78 5.69 -3.94
C ASP A 537 14.70 4.62 -3.31
N THR A 538 15.78 4.22 -4.00
CA THR A 538 16.63 3.06 -3.68
C THR A 538 15.93 1.71 -3.85
N ALA A 539 14.80 1.49 -3.17
CA ALA A 539 14.01 0.27 -3.20
C ALA A 539 12.58 0.50 -2.65
N LEU A 540 11.76 -0.57 -2.63
CA LEU A 540 10.42 -0.59 -2.06
C LEU A 540 10.44 -1.26 -0.67
N PRO A 541 9.65 -0.79 0.32
CA PRO A 541 8.70 0.31 0.24
C PRO A 541 9.40 1.68 0.23
N SER A 542 8.69 2.70 -0.18
CA SER A 542 9.17 4.08 -0.23
C SER A 542 8.08 5.06 0.23
N PRO A 543 8.38 6.37 0.38
CA PRO A 543 7.37 7.39 0.55
C PRO A 543 6.22 7.31 -0.48
N GLY A 544 6.50 6.90 -1.72
CA GLY A 544 5.46 6.72 -2.75
C GLY A 544 4.74 5.38 -2.67
N TRP A 545 5.41 4.33 -2.20
CA TRP A 545 4.94 2.95 -2.32
C TRP A 545 4.92 2.23 -0.98
N SER A 546 3.74 1.76 -0.57
CA SER A 546 3.50 1.28 0.81
C SER A 546 3.67 -0.23 1.01
N SER A 547 4.19 -0.93 0.02
CA SER A 547 4.59 -2.34 0.08
C SER A 547 5.96 -2.50 -0.58
N ASP A 548 6.68 -3.55 -0.22
CA ASP A 548 7.88 -4.01 -0.94
C ASP A 548 7.53 -4.79 -2.23
N HIS A 549 6.25 -5.07 -2.44
CA HIS A 549 5.72 -5.68 -3.65
C HIS A 549 5.00 -4.65 -4.52
N ILE A 550 4.79 -5.00 -5.79
CA ILE A 550 4.00 -4.21 -6.74
C ILE A 550 2.70 -4.94 -7.03
N ALA A 551 1.57 -4.23 -6.98
CA ALA A 551 0.29 -4.84 -7.29
C ALA A 551 0.21 -5.28 -8.76
N LEU A 552 -0.31 -6.47 -9.02
CA LEU A 552 -0.59 -6.99 -10.35
C LEU A 552 -2.08 -6.94 -10.62
N LEU A 553 -2.50 -6.41 -11.77
CA LEU A 553 -3.90 -6.30 -12.17
C LEU A 553 -4.04 -6.70 -13.63
N ALA A 554 -5.00 -7.57 -13.90
CA ALA A 554 -5.33 -8.00 -15.25
C ALA A 554 -6.83 -7.92 -15.47
N GLU A 555 -7.22 -7.48 -16.67
CA GLU A 555 -8.59 -7.56 -17.16
C GLU A 555 -8.78 -8.86 -17.94
N PHE A 556 -9.83 -9.59 -17.59
CA PHE A 556 -10.18 -10.86 -18.18
C PHE A 556 -11.52 -10.78 -18.89
N ARG A 557 -11.62 -11.53 -19.99
CA ARG A 557 -12.86 -11.79 -20.71
C ARG A 557 -13.17 -13.27 -20.69
N CYS A 558 -14.41 -13.62 -20.35
CA CYS A 558 -14.88 -14.99 -20.46
C CYS A 558 -15.02 -15.38 -21.94
N LYS A 559 -14.52 -16.55 -22.32
CA LYS A 559 -14.79 -17.12 -23.65
C LYS A 559 -16.09 -17.92 -23.64
N PRO A 560 -16.98 -17.75 -24.64
CA PRO A 560 -18.08 -18.68 -24.82
C PRO A 560 -17.50 -20.04 -25.23
N ARG A 561 -17.89 -21.11 -24.53
CA ARG A 561 -17.43 -22.47 -24.85
C ARG A 561 -18.06 -22.94 -26.15
N ILE A 562 -17.26 -23.14 -27.19
CA ILE A 562 -17.62 -23.97 -28.33
C ILE A 562 -17.41 -25.42 -27.89
N ARG A 563 -18.51 -26.16 -27.64
CA ARG A 563 -18.43 -27.61 -27.45
C ARG A 563 -18.12 -28.22 -28.83
N SER A 564 -16.93 -28.81 -28.98
CA SER A 564 -16.61 -29.72 -30.09
C SER A 564 -17.26 -31.07 -29.88
#